data_AF-A0A397ADL6-F1
#
_entry.id   AF-A0A397ADL6-F1
#
_cell.length_a   1.000
_cell.length_b   1.000
_cell.length_c   1.000
_cell.angle_alpha   90.00
_cell.angle_beta   90.00
_cell.angle_gamma   90.00
#
_symmetry.space_group_name_H-M   'P 1'
#
loop_
_entity.id
_entity.type
_entity.pdbx_description
1 polymer ?
#
loop_
_entity_poly.entity_id
_entity_poly.type
_entity_poly.pdbx_seq_one_letter_code
_entity_poly.pdbx_strand_id
1 'polypeptide(L)'
;MEETLKDLWAASYDGWINVPGVDGVLYSRPLLEGESQDADRHPAYPPSVLHSHLFAFGAWNPMGELCSREHNNAAHDKLKARMKSVVFPDTCWVRHSFGFSKEWREPGFVIACPPQEAHNTRQTVLDLASEFKQGAIYEYEPRADNPSVLLRKTAHCLMTSTVDADVLVVRTDRPPIGNAEPFGM
;
A
#
# COMPACT_ATOMS: atom_id res chain seq x y z
N MET A 1 19.42 -9.78 3.12
CA MET A 1 18.22 -10.02 2.30
C MET A 1 17.08 -9.17 2.83
N GLU A 2 16.61 -9.40 4.07
CA GLU A 2 15.56 -8.57 4.70
C GLU A 2 15.93 -7.08 4.79
N GLU A 3 17.16 -6.72 5.17
CA GLU A 3 17.62 -5.31 5.17
C GLU A 3 17.57 -4.66 3.77
N THR A 4 17.88 -5.40 2.71
CA THR A 4 17.79 -4.88 1.33
C THR A 4 16.32 -4.69 0.92
N LEU A 5 15.42 -5.56 1.39
CA LEU A 5 13.98 -5.42 1.16
C LEU A 5 13.39 -4.25 1.94
N LYS A 6 13.88 -3.99 3.16
CA LYS A 6 13.51 -2.80 3.95
C LYS A 6 13.69 -1.53 3.14
N ASP A 7 14.89 -1.31 2.59
CA ASP A 7 15.20 -0.10 1.83
C ASP A 7 14.40 -0.04 0.51
N LEU A 8 14.25 -1.17 -0.17
CA LEU A 8 13.46 -1.29 -1.40
C LEU A 8 12.00 -0.89 -1.17
N TRP A 9 11.38 -1.41 -0.11
CA TRP A 9 10.00 -1.15 0.25
C TRP A 9 9.81 0.28 0.77
N ALA A 10 10.73 0.77 1.60
CA ALA A 10 10.75 2.15 2.07
C ALA A 10 10.79 3.17 0.92
N ALA A 11 11.49 2.85 -0.18
CA ALA A 11 11.59 3.71 -1.36
C ALA A 11 10.43 3.57 -2.38
N SER A 12 9.47 2.66 -2.13
CA SER A 12 8.42 2.35 -3.11
C SER A 12 7.38 3.46 -3.26
N TYR A 13 6.82 3.58 -4.46
CA TYR A 13 5.64 4.40 -4.77
C TYR A 13 4.38 3.56 -4.62
N ASP A 14 3.27 4.22 -4.34
CA ASP A 14 1.95 3.60 -4.20
C ASP A 14 0.97 4.17 -5.23
N GLY A 15 0.16 3.31 -5.83
CA GLY A 15 -0.99 3.69 -6.65
C GLY A 15 -2.26 3.04 -6.12
N TRP A 16 -3.27 3.84 -5.78
CA TRP A 16 -4.57 3.38 -5.30
C TRP A 16 -5.68 3.74 -6.27
N ILE A 17 -6.49 2.76 -6.66
CA ILE A 17 -7.40 2.89 -7.81
C ILE A 17 -8.83 3.14 -7.32
N ASN A 18 -9.45 4.21 -7.83
CA ASN A 18 -10.83 4.60 -7.56
C ASN A 18 -11.15 4.66 -6.06
N VAL A 19 -10.23 5.27 -5.28
CA VAL A 19 -10.46 5.54 -3.86
C VAL A 19 -11.68 6.48 -3.71
N PRO A 20 -12.54 6.31 -2.69
CA PRO A 20 -13.76 7.12 -2.60
C PRO A 20 -13.47 8.63 -2.66
N GLY A 21 -14.06 9.34 -3.62
CA GLY A 21 -13.82 10.77 -3.87
C GLY A 21 -12.72 11.10 -4.88
N VAL A 22 -12.07 10.09 -5.49
CA VAL A 22 -11.08 10.26 -6.56
C VAL A 22 -11.33 9.24 -7.66
N ASP A 23 -11.60 9.72 -8.87
CA ASP A 23 -11.65 8.86 -10.06
C ASP A 23 -10.23 8.64 -10.62
N GLY A 24 -9.92 7.41 -11.03
CA GLY A 24 -8.61 7.05 -11.56
C GLY A 24 -7.65 6.57 -10.49
N VAL A 25 -6.40 7.05 -10.50
CA VAL A 25 -5.34 6.57 -9.58
C VAL A 25 -4.84 7.71 -8.69
N LEU A 26 -4.90 7.49 -7.39
CA LEU A 26 -4.22 8.32 -6.39
C LEU A 26 -2.78 7.80 -6.25
N TYR A 27 -1.79 8.66 -6.47
CA TYR A 27 -0.37 8.32 -6.32
C TYR A 27 0.21 8.89 -5.05
N SER A 28 1.02 8.08 -4.38
CA SER A 28 1.87 8.51 -3.27
C SER A 28 3.31 8.11 -3.52
N ARG A 29 4.24 8.87 -2.94
CA ARG A 29 5.66 8.56 -2.96
C ARG A 29 6.30 8.89 -1.62
N PRO A 30 7.45 8.28 -1.29
CA PRO A 30 8.23 8.70 -0.14
C PRO A 30 8.59 10.19 -0.27
N LEU A 31 8.49 10.91 0.84
CA LEU A 31 9.02 12.25 0.98
C LEU A 31 10.54 12.17 0.87
N LEU A 32 11.13 12.99 -0.01
CA LEU A 32 12.58 12.97 -0.22
C LEU A 32 13.30 13.71 0.91
N GLU A 33 14.54 13.33 1.18
CA GLU A 33 15.37 14.03 2.17
C GLU A 33 15.54 15.50 1.77
N GLY A 34 15.31 16.41 2.73
CA GLY A 34 15.36 17.86 2.50
C GLY A 34 14.16 18.45 1.76
N GLU A 35 13.18 17.63 1.37
CA GLU A 35 11.93 18.11 0.79
C GLU A 35 11.01 18.69 1.88
N SER A 36 10.34 19.81 1.54
CA SER A 36 9.37 20.40 2.46
C SER A 36 8.14 19.50 2.61
N GLN A 37 7.69 19.38 3.86
CA GLN A 37 6.41 18.74 4.20
C GLN A 37 5.23 19.69 4.00
N ASP A 38 5.44 20.98 3.71
CA ASP A 38 4.36 21.98 3.67
C ASP A 38 3.18 21.53 2.81
N ALA A 39 1.97 21.63 3.36
CA ALA A 39 0.74 21.21 2.69
C ALA A 39 0.53 21.93 1.34
N ASP A 40 1.06 23.15 1.19
CA ASP A 40 0.95 23.93 -0.05
C ASP A 40 1.83 23.39 -1.20
N ARG A 41 2.76 22.46 -0.91
CA ARG A 41 3.66 21.85 -1.89
C ARG A 41 3.13 20.54 -2.48
N HIS A 42 2.19 19.90 -1.80
CA HIS A 42 1.69 18.57 -2.14
C HIS A 42 0.17 18.56 -2.12
N PRO A 43 -0.52 17.94 -3.11
CA PRO A 43 -1.98 17.85 -3.07
C PRO A 43 -2.49 17.17 -1.80
N ALA A 44 -3.57 17.66 -1.20
CA ALA A 44 -4.16 17.01 -0.02
C ALA A 44 -4.76 15.63 -0.38
N TYR A 45 -4.70 14.67 0.53
CA TYR A 45 -5.44 13.41 0.40
C TYR A 45 -6.96 13.64 0.55
N PRO A 46 -7.82 12.81 -0.07
CA PRO A 46 -9.27 12.94 0.07
C PRO A 46 -9.72 12.58 1.49
N PRO A 47 -10.89 13.06 1.95
CA PRO A 47 -11.43 12.75 3.28
C PRO A 47 -11.56 11.26 3.59
N SER A 48 -11.80 10.42 2.58
CA SER A 48 -11.88 8.96 2.70
C SER A 48 -10.57 8.31 3.16
N VAL A 49 -9.43 8.94 2.85
CA VAL A 49 -8.10 8.55 3.33
C VAL A 49 -7.81 9.24 4.66
N LEU A 50 -8.07 10.54 4.79
CA LEU A 50 -7.73 11.33 5.98
C LEU A 50 -8.45 10.90 7.27
N HIS A 51 -9.59 10.25 7.16
CA HIS A 51 -10.35 9.75 8.32
C HIS A 51 -10.20 8.24 8.53
N SER A 52 -9.20 7.61 7.90
CA SER A 52 -9.01 6.17 7.93
C SER A 52 -7.61 5.79 8.40
N HIS A 53 -7.50 4.59 8.95
CA HIS A 53 -6.27 3.81 8.96
C HIS A 53 -6.31 2.85 7.77
N LEU A 54 -5.22 2.75 7.00
CA LEU A 54 -5.19 1.94 5.78
C LEU A 54 -4.13 0.84 5.85
N PHE A 55 -4.40 -0.26 5.15
CA PHE A 55 -3.51 -1.40 5.00
C PHE A 55 -3.40 -1.79 3.52
N ALA A 56 -2.21 -2.10 3.04
CA ALA A 56 -2.01 -2.58 1.68
C ALA A 56 -1.11 -3.81 1.62
N PHE A 57 -1.48 -4.76 0.76
CA PHE A 57 -0.70 -5.97 0.52
C PHE A 57 -0.99 -6.57 -0.87
N GLY A 58 -0.05 -7.39 -1.34
CA GLY A 58 -0.13 -8.10 -2.61
C GLY A 58 -0.02 -9.61 -2.44
N ALA A 59 0.27 -10.29 -3.55
CA ALA A 59 0.53 -11.74 -3.57
C ALA A 59 1.69 -12.10 -4.52
N TRP A 60 2.46 -11.10 -4.96
CA TRP A 60 3.66 -11.31 -5.77
C TRP A 60 4.85 -11.55 -4.85
N ASN A 61 5.86 -12.24 -5.38
CA ASN A 61 7.18 -12.43 -4.76
C ASN A 61 7.07 -12.81 -3.27
N PRO A 62 6.53 -14.01 -2.95
CA PRO A 62 6.35 -14.46 -1.58
C PRO A 62 7.66 -14.34 -0.80
N MET A 63 7.61 -13.81 0.41
CA MET A 63 8.80 -13.50 1.22
C MET A 63 9.85 -12.64 0.48
N GLY A 64 9.43 -11.79 -0.45
CA GLY A 64 10.35 -10.98 -1.26
C GLY A 64 11.21 -11.78 -2.24
N GLU A 65 10.93 -13.08 -2.43
CA GLU A 65 11.67 -13.93 -3.36
C GLU A 65 11.11 -13.78 -4.77
N LEU A 66 11.97 -13.40 -5.72
CA LEU A 66 11.58 -13.22 -7.11
C LEU A 66 11.01 -14.51 -7.69
N CYS A 67 9.76 -14.44 -8.14
CA CYS A 67 9.07 -15.54 -8.82
C CYS A 67 8.82 -15.22 -10.29
N SER A 68 8.46 -16.24 -11.07
CA SER A 68 8.04 -16.02 -12.45
C SER A 68 6.75 -15.19 -12.49
N ARG A 69 6.56 -14.43 -13.57
CA ARG A 69 5.37 -13.62 -13.77
C ARG A 69 4.10 -14.48 -13.78
N GLU A 70 4.16 -15.69 -14.34
CA GLU A 70 3.04 -16.63 -14.37
C GLU A 70 2.66 -17.08 -12.96
N HIS A 71 3.64 -17.36 -12.10
CA HIS A 71 3.38 -17.70 -10.70
C HIS A 71 2.76 -16.53 -9.94
N ASN A 72 3.34 -15.35 -10.09
CA ASN A 72 2.86 -14.12 -9.48
C ASN A 72 1.43 -13.76 -9.92
N ASN A 73 1.12 -13.89 -11.21
CA ASN A 73 -0.23 -13.68 -11.74
C ASN A 73 -1.23 -14.70 -11.17
N ALA A 74 -0.86 -15.98 -11.13
CA ALA A 74 -1.72 -17.01 -10.56
C ALA A 74 -1.97 -16.80 -9.05
N ALA A 75 -0.97 -16.34 -8.30
CA ALA A 75 -1.12 -15.97 -6.89
C ALA A 75 -2.05 -14.75 -6.72
N HIS A 76 -1.88 -13.72 -7.55
CA HIS A 76 -2.75 -12.55 -7.53
C HIS A 76 -4.20 -12.86 -7.94
N ASP A 77 -4.41 -13.77 -8.89
CA ASP A 77 -5.76 -14.25 -9.24
C ASP A 77 -6.45 -14.96 -8.08
N LYS A 78 -5.70 -15.77 -7.32
CA LYS A 78 -6.18 -16.38 -6.08
C LYS A 78 -6.50 -15.32 -5.02
N LEU A 79 -5.66 -14.29 -4.86
CA LEU A 79 -5.93 -13.17 -3.96
C LEU A 79 -7.22 -12.43 -4.35
N LYS A 80 -7.41 -12.12 -5.64
CA LYS A 80 -8.67 -11.51 -6.13
C LYS A 80 -9.89 -12.37 -5.81
N ALA A 81 -9.78 -13.69 -5.95
CA ALA A 81 -10.87 -14.60 -5.58
C ALA A 81 -11.12 -14.60 -4.07
N ARG A 82 -10.06 -14.60 -3.25
CA ARG A 82 -10.15 -14.54 -1.79
C ARG A 82 -10.78 -13.25 -1.30
N MET A 83 -10.40 -12.09 -1.86
CA MET A 83 -10.95 -10.79 -1.48
C MET A 83 -12.46 -10.65 -1.76
N LYS A 84 -13.05 -11.51 -2.61
CA LYS A 84 -14.51 -11.56 -2.81
C LYS A 84 -15.25 -12.27 -1.68
N SER A 85 -14.58 -13.10 -0.90
CA SER A 85 -15.18 -13.87 0.21
C SER A 85 -14.86 -13.31 1.59
N VAL A 86 -13.84 -12.45 1.70
CA VAL A 86 -13.51 -11.75 2.95
C VAL A 86 -14.57 -10.69 3.22
N VAL A 87 -15.05 -10.66 4.46
CA VAL A 87 -15.98 -9.63 4.94
C VAL A 87 -15.20 -8.68 5.85
N PHE A 88 -15.15 -7.41 5.46
CA PHE A 88 -14.75 -6.31 6.33
C PHE A 88 -16.01 -5.61 6.87
N PRO A 89 -15.92 -4.88 7.99
CA PRO A 89 -17.01 -4.03 8.45
C PRO A 89 -17.51 -3.09 7.34
N ASP A 90 -18.81 -2.78 7.32
CA ASP A 90 -19.43 -1.91 6.29
C ASP A 90 -18.84 -0.49 6.27
N THR A 91 -18.20 -0.08 7.37
CA THR A 91 -17.47 1.19 7.48
C THR A 91 -16.13 1.19 6.75
N CYS A 92 -15.66 0.02 6.32
CA CYS A 92 -14.42 -0.14 5.57
C CYS A 92 -14.67 -0.03 4.07
N TRP A 93 -13.63 0.35 3.33
CA TRP A 93 -13.63 0.23 1.87
C TRP A 93 -12.38 -0.52 1.40
N VAL A 94 -12.55 -1.28 0.33
CA VAL A 94 -11.49 -2.06 -0.31
C VAL A 94 -11.34 -1.61 -1.76
N ARG A 95 -10.11 -1.35 -2.20
CA ARG A 95 -9.81 -0.99 -3.59
C ARG A 95 -8.59 -1.73 -4.09
N HIS A 96 -8.48 -1.84 -5.41
CA HIS A 96 -7.25 -2.29 -6.05
C HIS A 96 -6.14 -1.27 -5.81
N SER A 97 -4.93 -1.78 -5.63
CA SER A 97 -3.73 -0.98 -5.49
C SER A 97 -2.56 -1.61 -6.23
N PHE A 98 -1.45 -0.89 -6.29
CA PHE A 98 -0.16 -1.44 -6.67
C PHE A 98 0.97 -0.67 -5.99
N GLY A 99 1.99 -1.40 -5.54
CA GLY A 99 3.29 -0.84 -5.21
C GLY A 99 4.18 -0.85 -6.45
N PHE A 100 5.04 0.14 -6.61
CA PHE A 100 5.93 0.17 -7.77
C PHE A 100 7.20 0.99 -7.58
N SER A 101 8.15 0.78 -8.49
CA SER A 101 9.36 1.57 -8.70
C SER A 101 9.66 1.67 -10.19
N LYS A 102 10.84 2.18 -10.55
CA LYS A 102 11.31 2.13 -11.95
C LYS A 102 11.54 0.70 -12.46
N GLU A 103 11.80 -0.24 -11.56
CA GLU A 103 12.25 -1.60 -11.92
C GLU A 103 11.14 -2.65 -11.78
N TRP A 104 10.19 -2.41 -10.88
CA TRP A 104 9.16 -3.39 -10.55
C TRP A 104 7.80 -2.74 -10.33
N ARG A 105 6.76 -3.57 -10.43
CA ARG A 105 5.38 -3.25 -10.08
C ARG A 105 4.71 -4.50 -9.54
N GLU A 106 3.97 -4.36 -8.46
CA GLU A 106 3.25 -5.45 -7.82
C GLU A 106 1.80 -5.04 -7.56
N PRO A 107 0.81 -5.77 -8.11
CA PRO A 107 -0.60 -5.51 -7.86
C PRO A 107 -1.03 -6.04 -6.49
N GLY A 108 -1.99 -5.34 -5.89
CA GLY A 108 -2.52 -5.67 -4.58
C GLY A 108 -3.87 -5.05 -4.32
N PHE A 109 -4.18 -4.95 -3.04
CA PHE A 109 -5.35 -4.26 -2.52
C PHE A 109 -4.94 -3.26 -1.44
N VAL A 110 -5.73 -2.20 -1.32
CA VAL A 110 -5.71 -1.30 -0.18
C VAL A 110 -7.06 -1.39 0.51
N ILE A 111 -7.03 -1.48 1.83
CA ILE A 111 -8.18 -1.59 2.72
C ILE A 111 -8.10 -0.41 3.67
N ALA A 112 -9.15 0.38 3.76
CA ALA A 112 -9.25 1.45 4.72
C ALA A 112 -10.36 1.17 5.71
N CYS A 113 -10.13 1.55 6.95
CA CYS A 113 -11.06 1.38 8.05
C CYS A 113 -11.03 2.60 8.96
N PRO A 114 -12.11 2.89 9.70
CA PRO A 114 -12.06 3.86 10.78
C PRO A 114 -11.03 3.46 11.86
N PRO A 115 -10.41 4.42 12.57
CA PRO A 115 -9.40 4.13 13.58
C PRO A 115 -9.82 3.11 14.65
N GLN A 116 -11.10 3.11 15.05
CA GLN A 116 -11.62 2.15 16.02
C GLN A 116 -11.66 0.69 15.53
N GLU A 117 -11.65 0.47 14.22
CA GLU A 117 -11.63 -0.86 13.58
C GLU A 117 -10.22 -1.29 13.16
N ALA A 118 -9.21 -0.42 13.35
CA ALA A 118 -7.86 -0.62 12.83
C ALA A 118 -7.22 -1.92 13.34
N HIS A 119 -7.39 -2.24 14.62
CA HIS A 119 -6.82 -3.45 15.21
C HIS A 119 -7.37 -4.73 14.56
N ASN A 120 -8.70 -4.85 14.45
CA ASN A 120 -9.36 -6.03 13.87
C ASN A 120 -9.08 -6.14 12.36
N THR A 121 -9.09 -5.00 11.66
CA THR A 121 -8.78 -4.94 10.23
C THR A 121 -7.33 -5.36 9.98
N ARG A 122 -6.38 -4.87 10.80
CA ARG A 122 -4.97 -5.26 10.74
C ARG A 122 -4.79 -6.76 10.88
N GLN A 123 -5.41 -7.37 11.88
CA GLN A 123 -5.31 -8.82 12.10
C GLN A 123 -5.82 -9.59 10.87
N THR A 124 -6.99 -9.19 10.35
CA THR A 124 -7.56 -9.80 9.13
C THR A 124 -6.61 -9.68 7.93
N VAL A 125 -5.98 -8.52 7.76
CA VAL A 125 -5.02 -8.29 6.67
C VAL A 125 -3.76 -9.12 6.84
N LEU A 126 -3.23 -9.26 8.06
CA LEU A 126 -2.07 -10.11 8.34
C LEU A 126 -2.35 -11.59 8.12
N ASP A 127 -3.54 -12.06 8.49
CA ASP A 127 -3.97 -13.44 8.25
C ASP A 127 -4.01 -13.70 6.72
N LEU A 128 -4.60 -12.79 5.95
CA LEU A 128 -4.63 -12.88 4.49
C LEU A 128 -3.23 -12.80 3.89
N ALA A 129 -2.41 -11.84 4.29
CA ALA A 129 -1.04 -11.69 3.80
C ALA A 129 -0.22 -12.97 4.07
N SER A 130 -0.43 -13.61 5.23
CA SER A 130 0.17 -14.89 5.59
C SER A 130 -0.31 -16.04 4.69
N GLU A 131 -1.61 -16.12 4.35
CA GLU A 131 -2.14 -17.09 3.37
C GLU A 131 -1.38 -17.01 2.02
N PHE A 132 -0.95 -15.81 1.62
CA PHE A 132 -0.19 -15.53 0.38
C PHE A 132 1.33 -15.43 0.59
N LYS A 133 1.83 -15.90 1.74
CA LYS A 133 3.26 -15.95 2.09
C LYS A 133 3.97 -14.60 1.96
N GLN A 134 3.27 -13.51 2.30
CA GLN A 134 3.86 -12.18 2.22
C GLN A 134 4.79 -11.94 3.42
N GLY A 135 5.94 -11.32 3.14
CA GLY A 135 6.93 -11.00 4.16
C GLY A 135 6.49 -9.84 5.06
N ALA A 136 5.82 -8.85 4.49
CA ALA A 136 5.33 -7.65 5.17
C ALA A 136 4.06 -7.11 4.49
N ILE A 137 3.41 -6.16 5.15
CA ILE A 137 2.33 -5.32 4.61
C ILE A 137 2.70 -3.85 4.78
N TYR A 138 2.00 -2.95 4.09
CA TYR A 138 2.03 -1.53 4.40
C TYR A 138 0.85 -1.13 5.28
N GLU A 139 1.10 -0.24 6.25
CA GLU A 139 0.09 0.45 7.06
C GLU A 139 0.22 1.96 6.83
N TYR A 140 -0.88 2.69 6.77
CA TYR A 140 -0.88 4.13 6.53
C TYR A 140 -1.75 4.88 7.54
N GLU A 141 -1.18 5.94 8.10
CA GLU A 141 -1.84 6.83 9.06
C GLU A 141 -1.72 8.28 8.60
N PRO A 142 -2.84 9.01 8.44
CA PRO A 142 -2.81 10.44 8.16
C PRO A 142 -2.12 11.24 9.27
N ARG A 143 -1.31 12.22 8.89
CA ARG A 143 -0.78 13.18 9.86
C ARG A 143 -1.87 14.18 10.26
N ALA A 144 -2.12 14.30 11.56
CA ALA A 144 -3.16 15.20 12.08
C ALA A 144 -2.93 16.68 11.75
N ASP A 145 -1.67 17.08 11.58
CA ASP A 145 -1.24 18.45 11.28
C ASP A 145 -1.05 18.71 9.78
N ASN A 146 -1.18 17.69 8.93
CA ASN A 146 -0.85 17.82 7.51
C ASN A 146 -1.68 16.88 6.61
N PRO A 147 -2.67 17.40 5.87
CA PRO A 147 -3.55 16.58 5.03
C PRO A 147 -2.87 16.06 3.75
N SER A 148 -1.62 16.44 3.48
CA SER A 148 -0.87 16.00 2.30
C SER A 148 0.18 14.93 2.63
N VAL A 149 0.29 14.52 3.89
CA VAL A 149 1.30 13.57 4.38
C VAL A 149 0.64 12.41 5.12
N LEU A 150 1.05 11.18 4.80
CA LEU A 150 0.77 9.99 5.60
C LEU A 150 2.08 9.45 6.18
N LEU A 151 2.02 8.89 7.38
CA LEU A 151 3.02 7.94 7.85
C LEU A 151 2.71 6.58 7.21
N ARG A 152 3.63 6.05 6.42
CA ARG A 152 3.58 4.66 5.93
C ARG A 152 4.54 3.81 6.75
N LYS A 153 4.03 2.73 7.34
CA LYS A 153 4.82 1.71 8.00
C LYS A 153 4.90 0.48 7.11
N THR A 154 6.10 -0.02 6.85
CA THR A 154 6.29 -1.42 6.49
C THR A 154 6.20 -2.21 7.79
N ALA A 155 5.22 -3.09 7.90
CA ALA A 155 5.03 -3.94 9.06
C ALA A 155 5.21 -5.40 8.66
N HIS A 156 6.14 -6.08 9.31
CA HIS A 156 6.40 -7.50 9.09
C HIS A 156 5.12 -8.35 9.27
N CYS A 157 5.04 -9.39 8.46
CA CYS A 157 3.99 -10.40 8.48
C CYS A 157 4.61 -11.77 8.80
N LEU A 158 5.26 -12.40 7.81
CA LEU A 158 6.00 -13.65 8.01
C LEU A 158 7.51 -13.45 8.14
N MET A 159 8.04 -12.29 7.73
CA MET A 159 9.43 -11.92 7.98
C MET A 159 9.63 -11.47 9.42
N THR A 160 10.89 -11.29 9.80
CA THR A 160 11.21 -10.67 11.09
C THR A 160 10.99 -9.16 11.05
N SER A 161 10.94 -8.51 12.21
CA SER A 161 10.84 -7.05 12.32
C SER A 161 12.04 -6.28 11.73
N THR A 162 13.06 -6.96 11.20
CA THR A 162 14.16 -6.28 10.50
C THR A 162 13.70 -5.57 9.23
N VAL A 163 12.58 -5.98 8.62
CA VAL A 163 11.99 -5.29 7.46
C VAL A 163 11.13 -4.08 7.85
N ASP A 164 10.87 -3.87 9.15
CA ASP A 164 10.04 -2.77 9.60
C ASP A 164 10.69 -1.43 9.28
N ALA A 165 9.90 -0.51 8.74
CA ALA A 165 10.36 0.82 8.35
C ALA A 165 9.21 1.82 8.39
N ASP A 166 9.51 3.01 8.90
CA ASP A 166 8.58 4.13 8.93
C ASP A 166 9.05 5.19 7.94
N VAL A 167 8.20 5.55 6.99
CA VAL A 167 8.48 6.59 6.00
C VAL A 167 7.30 7.54 5.89
N LEU A 168 7.59 8.84 5.76
CA LEU A 168 6.57 9.79 5.36
C LEU A 168 6.34 9.66 3.86
N VAL A 169 5.08 9.58 3.46
CA VAL A 169 4.67 9.61 2.06
C VAL A 169 3.82 10.84 1.79
N VAL A 170 3.99 11.40 0.61
CA VAL A 170 3.23 12.54 0.11
C VAL A 170 2.42 12.14 -1.11
N ARG A 171 1.23 12.72 -1.22
CA ARG A 171 0.45 12.62 -2.46
C ARG A 171 1.20 13.36 -3.57
N THR A 172 1.18 12.79 -4.75
CA THR A 172 1.82 13.37 -5.93
C THR A 172 0.94 13.20 -7.16
N ASP A 173 1.19 13.99 -8.19
CA ASP A 173 0.75 13.65 -9.54
C ASP A 173 1.40 12.34 -10.00
N ARG A 174 0.85 11.75 -11.06
CA ARG A 174 1.40 10.52 -11.66
C ARG A 174 2.88 10.71 -11.98
N PRO A 175 3.79 9.90 -11.39
CA PRO A 175 5.21 10.02 -11.70
C PRO A 175 5.48 9.58 -13.15
N PRO A 176 6.46 10.16 -13.85
CA PRO A 176 6.82 9.81 -15.22
C PRO A 176 7.64 8.51 -15.28
N ILE A 177 7.07 7.43 -14.73
CA ILE A 177 7.66 6.10 -14.61
C ILE A 177 6.72 5.13 -15.34
N GLY A 178 7.24 4.25 -16.21
CA GLY A 178 6.40 3.32 -16.99
C GLY A 178 5.54 2.41 -16.11
N ASN A 179 6.06 2.01 -14.95
CA ASN A 179 5.31 1.24 -13.96
C ASN A 179 4.24 2.05 -13.20
N ALA A 180 4.05 3.34 -13.49
CA ALA A 180 2.97 4.15 -12.94
C ALA A 180 1.69 4.09 -13.80
N GLU A 181 1.68 3.39 -14.94
CA GLU A 181 0.50 3.35 -15.81
C GLU A 181 -0.73 2.75 -15.10
N PRO A 182 -1.92 3.37 -15.17
CA PRO A 182 -3.15 2.78 -14.65
C PRO A 182 -3.45 1.43 -15.31
N PHE A 183 -3.98 0.45 -14.56
CA PHE A 183 -4.37 -0.83 -15.15
C PHE A 183 -5.47 -0.65 -16.20
N GLY A 184 -5.26 -1.15 -17.42
CA GLY A 184 -6.33 -1.39 -18.39
C GLY A 184 -7.13 -0.15 -18.81
N MET A 185 -6.49 1.02 -18.89
CA MET A 185 -6.94 2.10 -19.78
C MET A 185 -6.37 1.90 -21.18
#